data_AF-I2JPV4-F1
#
_entry.id   AF-I2JPV4-F1
#
_cell.length_a   1.000
_cell.length_b   1.000
_cell.length_c   1.000
_cell.angle_alpha   90.00
_cell.angle_beta   90.00
_cell.angle_gamma   90.00
#
_symmetry.space_group_name_H-M   'P 1'
#
loop_
_entity.id
_entity.type
_entity.pdbx_description
1 polymer ?
#
loop_
_entity_poly.entity_id
_entity_poly.type
_entity_poly.pdbx_seq_one_letter_code
_entity_poly.pdbx_strand_id
1 'polypeptide(L)'
;MFAEFELVYHNQYNKAFSNPEKLSYAKKIWFSNLRHISPERIIAATHRAIRESEFLPTVKGILKYCEPDLRELGLPDSHSAYMEACRAPQPKAEYNWSHPAVYHAGRACDWFFLAGTAEHTAYPVFKRHYEDICQRVINGETLSLPAQIALPETISKPLSPDEQRQRMQQLRDELDI
;
A
#
# COMPACT_ATOMS: atom_id res chain seq x y z
N MET A 1 -21.17 -5.83 19.85
CA MET A 1 -19.94 -5.48 20.61
C MET A 1 -20.09 -5.58 22.13
N PHE A 2 -20.57 -4.57 22.88
CA PHE A 2 -20.54 -4.64 24.37
C PHE A 2 -21.27 -5.87 24.94
N ALA A 3 -22.41 -6.24 24.35
CA ALA A 3 -23.12 -7.48 24.72
C ALA A 3 -22.29 -8.75 24.42
N GLU A 4 -21.52 -8.77 23.34
CA GLU A 4 -20.62 -9.89 23.04
C GLU A 4 -19.46 -9.95 24.03
N PHE A 5 -18.88 -8.81 24.41
CA PHE A 5 -17.84 -8.77 25.43
C PHE A 5 -18.33 -9.22 26.80
N GLU A 6 -19.58 -8.91 27.16
CA GLU A 6 -20.20 -9.39 28.39
C GLU A 6 -20.34 -10.92 28.42
N LEU A 7 -20.63 -11.54 27.27
CA LEU A 7 -20.76 -12.99 27.15
C LEU A 7 -19.39 -13.69 27.12
N VAL A 8 -18.45 -13.20 26.31
CA VAL A 8 -17.14 -13.84 26.11
C VAL A 8 -16.20 -13.60 27.29
N TYR A 9 -16.19 -12.38 27.85
CA TYR A 9 -15.26 -11.97 28.90
C TYR A 9 -15.93 -11.73 30.24
N HIS A 10 -17.01 -12.48 30.55
CA HIS A 10 -17.93 -12.25 31.67
C HIS A 10 -17.29 -11.72 32.97
N ASN A 11 -16.30 -12.42 33.52
CA ASN A 11 -15.64 -12.02 34.76
C ASN A 11 -14.85 -10.70 34.63
N GLN A 12 -14.14 -10.51 33.51
CA GLN A 12 -13.37 -9.28 33.27
C GLN A 12 -14.31 -8.11 32.99
N TYR A 13 -15.38 -8.35 32.22
CA TYR A 13 -16.39 -7.37 31.89
C TYR A 13 -17.10 -6.85 33.15
N ASN A 14 -17.58 -7.74 34.01
CA ASN A 14 -18.24 -7.36 35.26
C ASN A 14 -17.31 -6.64 36.25
N LYS A 15 -16.02 -7.02 36.28
CA LYS A 15 -15.02 -6.28 37.07
C LYS A 15 -14.75 -4.89 36.50
N ALA A 16 -14.63 -4.75 35.18
CA ALA A 16 -14.34 -3.48 34.52
C ALA A 16 -15.55 -2.52 34.55
N PHE A 17 -16.75 -3.05 34.36
CA PHE A 17 -18.01 -2.30 34.22
C PHE A 17 -19.00 -2.65 35.34
N SER A 18 -18.52 -2.57 36.59
CA SER A 18 -19.25 -3.03 37.78
C SER A 18 -20.52 -2.24 38.12
N ASN A 19 -20.76 -1.09 37.47
CA ASN A 19 -21.98 -0.32 37.67
C ASN A 19 -22.47 0.31 36.34
N PRO A 20 -23.78 0.65 36.23
CA PRO A 20 -24.35 1.21 35.00
C PRO A 20 -23.73 2.55 34.58
N GLU A 21 -23.29 3.37 35.53
CA GLU A 21 -22.68 4.67 35.25
C GLU A 21 -21.32 4.54 34.56
N LYS A 22 -20.45 3.65 35.06
CA LYS A 22 -19.16 3.31 34.45
C LYS A 22 -19.36 2.72 33.07
N LEU A 23 -20.33 1.83 32.89
CA LEU A 23 -20.66 1.29 31.58
C LEU A 23 -21.10 2.39 30.60
N SER A 24 -21.94 3.33 31.06
CA SER A 24 -22.37 4.48 30.26
C SER A 24 -21.19 5.37 29.86
N TYR A 25 -20.29 5.67 30.80
CA TYR A 25 -19.09 6.45 30.54
C TYR A 25 -18.14 5.74 29.56
N ALA A 26 -17.93 4.44 29.73
CA ALA A 26 -17.13 3.62 28.82
C ALA A 26 -17.73 3.64 27.40
N LYS A 27 -19.05 3.46 27.25
CA LYS A 27 -19.73 3.54 25.94
C LYS A 27 -19.53 4.91 25.28
N LYS A 28 -19.60 6.01 26.04
CA LYS A 28 -19.33 7.36 25.52
C LYS A 28 -17.88 7.50 25.02
N ILE A 29 -16.90 7.01 25.78
CA ILE A 29 -15.49 7.01 25.36
C ILE A 29 -15.32 6.19 24.08
N TRP A 30 -15.82 4.96 24.05
CA TRP A 30 -15.72 4.09 22.89
C TRP A 30 -16.39 4.70 21.66
N PHE A 31 -17.58 5.25 21.81
CA PHE A 31 -18.27 5.95 20.72
C PHE A 31 -17.45 7.14 20.21
N SER A 32 -16.92 7.99 21.09
CA SER A 32 -16.12 9.15 20.67
C SER A 32 -14.88 8.78 19.85
N ASN A 33 -14.28 7.61 20.14
CA ASN A 33 -13.12 7.10 19.44
C ASN A 33 -13.48 6.30 18.18
N LEU A 34 -14.64 5.65 18.12
CA LEU A 34 -15.01 4.76 17.01
C LEU A 34 -15.99 5.39 16.00
N ARG A 35 -16.60 6.55 16.31
CA ARG A 35 -17.62 7.22 15.48
C ARG A 35 -17.21 7.52 14.04
N HIS A 36 -15.91 7.50 13.72
CA HIS A 36 -15.39 7.76 12.39
C HIS A 36 -15.17 6.48 11.56
N ILE A 37 -15.36 5.30 12.17
CA ILE A 37 -15.19 3.98 11.55
C ILE A 37 -16.57 3.42 11.21
N SER A 38 -16.69 2.72 10.09
CA SER A 38 -17.96 2.10 9.69
C SER A 38 -18.39 1.00 10.67
N PRO A 39 -19.70 0.83 10.93
CA PRO A 39 -20.21 -0.20 11.83
C PRO A 39 -19.75 -1.62 11.46
N GLU A 40 -19.68 -1.94 10.16
CA GLU A 40 -19.28 -3.26 9.65
C GLU A 40 -17.84 -3.58 10.05
N ARG A 41 -16.95 -2.59 9.91
CA ARG A 41 -15.53 -2.72 10.26
C ARG A 41 -15.34 -2.86 11.77
N ILE A 42 -16.14 -2.14 12.56
CA ILE A 42 -16.16 -2.27 14.02
C ILE A 42 -16.62 -3.68 14.46
N ILE A 43 -17.64 -4.24 13.81
CA ILE A 43 -18.13 -5.60 14.10
C ILE A 43 -17.06 -6.64 13.71
N ALA A 44 -16.45 -6.52 12.53
CA ALA A 44 -15.37 -7.40 12.10
C ALA A 44 -14.19 -7.36 13.09
N ALA A 45 -13.78 -6.17 13.53
CA ALA A 45 -12.75 -5.98 14.54
C ALA A 45 -13.12 -6.60 15.89
N THR A 46 -14.38 -6.50 16.29
CA THR A 46 -14.90 -7.14 17.52
C THR A 46 -14.76 -8.65 17.45
N HIS A 47 -15.21 -9.27 16.36
CA HIS A 47 -15.09 -10.72 16.17
C HIS A 47 -13.63 -11.17 16.12
N ARG A 48 -12.76 -10.36 15.52
CA ARG A 48 -11.32 -10.61 15.49
C ARG A 48 -10.71 -10.58 16.88
N ALA A 49 -11.02 -9.56 17.67
CA ALA A 49 -10.57 -9.44 19.05
C ALA A 49 -11.02 -10.64 19.90
N ILE A 50 -12.26 -11.10 19.73
CA ILE A 50 -12.80 -12.28 20.43
C ILE A 50 -12.01 -13.55 20.09
N ARG A 51 -11.57 -13.72 18.85
CA ARG A 51 -10.81 -14.90 18.41
C ARG A 51 -9.34 -14.87 18.85
N GLU A 52 -8.74 -13.69 18.86
CA GLU A 52 -7.28 -13.53 19.00
C GLU A 52 -6.86 -13.04 20.39
N SER A 53 -7.77 -12.45 21.18
CA SER A 53 -7.45 -11.87 22.49
C SER A 53 -8.03 -12.68 23.64
N GLU A 54 -7.16 -13.14 24.55
CA GLU A 54 -7.53 -13.84 25.78
C GLU A 54 -8.17 -12.91 26.84
N PHE A 55 -7.96 -11.59 26.70
CA PHE A 55 -8.43 -10.58 27.64
C PHE A 55 -9.48 -9.68 27.02
N LEU A 56 -10.30 -9.05 27.88
CA LEU A 56 -11.27 -8.04 27.47
C LEU A 56 -10.53 -6.91 26.71
N PRO A 57 -10.82 -6.69 25.41
CA PRO A 57 -10.08 -5.70 24.65
C PRO A 57 -10.39 -4.28 25.13
N THR A 58 -9.38 -3.42 25.07
CA THR A 58 -9.55 -1.98 25.28
C THR A 58 -10.02 -1.31 23.99
N VAL A 59 -10.46 -0.05 24.07
CA VAL A 59 -10.79 0.74 22.87
C VAL A 59 -9.60 0.82 21.90
N LYS A 60 -8.37 0.93 22.42
CA LYS A 60 -7.14 0.91 21.62
C LYS A 60 -6.91 -0.44 20.95
N GLY A 61 -7.22 -1.54 21.64
CA GLY A 61 -7.17 -2.88 21.07
C GLY A 61 -8.13 -3.02 19.88
N ILE A 62 -9.36 -2.54 20.03
CA ILE A 62 -10.34 -2.58 18.93
C ILE A 62 -9.95 -1.66 17.78
N LEU A 63 -9.39 -0.47 18.04
CA LEU A 63 -8.84 0.38 16.98
C LEU A 63 -7.77 -0.34 16.16
N LYS A 64 -6.88 -1.10 16.82
CA LYS A 64 -5.88 -1.92 16.13
C LYS A 64 -6.53 -3.01 15.27
N TYR A 65 -7.55 -3.70 15.78
CA TYR A 65 -8.26 -4.71 14.98
C TYR A 65 -9.14 -4.12 13.87
N CYS A 66 -9.48 -2.83 13.97
CA CYS A 66 -10.11 -2.12 12.88
C CYS A 66 -9.12 -1.82 11.76
N GLU A 67 -7.80 -1.76 11.97
CA GLU A 67 -6.86 -1.57 10.87
C GLU A 67 -6.94 -2.80 9.93
N PRO A 68 -7.26 -2.61 8.64
CA PRO A 68 -7.35 -3.72 7.70
C PRO A 68 -5.97 -4.38 7.56
N ASP A 69 -5.96 -5.69 7.39
CA ASP A 69 -4.72 -6.40 7.11
C ASP A 69 -4.19 -5.93 5.75
N LEU A 70 -2.92 -5.56 5.69
CA LEU A 70 -2.23 -5.21 4.45
C LEU A 70 -2.48 -6.24 3.35
N ARG A 71 -2.52 -7.53 3.72
CA ARG A 71 -2.78 -8.64 2.79
C ARG A 71 -4.19 -8.61 2.18
N GLU A 72 -5.21 -8.19 2.93
CA GLU A 72 -6.58 -8.06 2.40
C GLU A 72 -6.67 -6.95 1.35
N LEU A 73 -5.79 -5.95 1.44
CA LEU A 73 -5.65 -4.87 0.46
C LEU A 73 -4.67 -5.19 -0.67
N GLY A 74 -4.12 -6.42 -0.71
CA GLY A 74 -3.10 -6.81 -1.69
C GLY A 74 -1.74 -6.14 -1.47
N LEU A 75 -1.52 -5.50 -0.31
CA LEU A 75 -0.25 -4.88 0.05
C LEU A 75 0.73 -5.95 0.55
N PRO A 76 1.93 -6.10 -0.06
CA PRO A 76 2.96 -7.00 0.45
C PRO A 76 3.50 -6.55 1.81
N ASP A 77 4.20 -7.44 2.52
CA ASP A 77 4.93 -7.05 3.72
C ASP A 77 6.08 -6.09 3.39
N SER A 78 6.52 -5.31 4.38
CA SER A 78 7.51 -4.25 4.17
C SER A 78 8.84 -4.75 3.65
N HIS A 79 9.27 -5.95 4.05
CA HIS A 79 10.55 -6.53 3.61
C HIS A 79 10.44 -7.04 2.17
N SER A 80 9.38 -7.78 1.84
CA SER A 80 9.12 -8.20 0.46
C SER A 80 8.97 -7.02 -0.50
N ALA A 81 8.24 -5.98 -0.08
CA ALA A 81 8.11 -4.73 -0.83
C ALA A 81 9.47 -4.06 -1.08
N TYR A 82 10.32 -4.01 -0.06
CA TYR A 82 11.68 -3.47 -0.18
C TYR A 82 12.53 -4.29 -1.15
N MET A 83 12.50 -5.61 -1.03
CA MET A 83 13.26 -6.51 -1.91
C MET A 83 12.81 -6.38 -3.37
N GLU A 84 11.50 -6.24 -3.61
CA GLU A 84 10.96 -5.96 -4.93
C GLU A 84 11.44 -4.60 -5.47
N ALA A 85 11.38 -3.55 -4.65
CA ALA A 85 11.85 -2.21 -5.01
C ALA A 85 13.33 -2.19 -5.42
N CYS A 86 14.19 -2.90 -4.67
CA CYS A 86 15.61 -3.05 -4.97
C CYS A 86 15.86 -3.87 -6.25
N ARG A 87 15.09 -4.95 -6.48
CA ARG A 87 15.29 -5.88 -7.60
C ARG A 87 14.65 -5.44 -8.92
N ALA A 88 13.68 -4.53 -8.89
CA ALA A 88 12.97 -4.13 -10.10
C ALA A 88 13.95 -3.56 -11.17
N PRO A 89 13.88 -4.02 -12.43
CA PRO A 89 14.69 -3.46 -13.51
C PRO A 89 14.27 -2.02 -13.86
N GLN A 90 15.13 -1.31 -14.60
CA GLN A 90 14.78 -0.05 -15.23
C GLN A 90 14.13 -0.32 -16.60
N PRO A 91 13.11 0.45 -17.02
CA PRO A 91 12.48 1.58 -16.33
C PRO A 91 11.45 1.14 -15.27
N LYS A 92 11.55 1.70 -14.05
CA LYS A 92 10.66 1.37 -12.91
C LYS A 92 9.17 1.64 -13.18
N ALA A 93 8.85 2.50 -14.14
CA ALA A 93 7.48 2.83 -14.52
C ALA A 93 6.76 1.70 -15.28
N GLU A 94 7.51 0.83 -15.97
CA GLU A 94 6.95 -0.27 -16.77
C GLU A 94 6.99 -1.61 -16.03
N TYR A 95 7.54 -1.63 -14.81
CA TYR A 95 7.62 -2.84 -14.01
C TYR A 95 6.25 -3.26 -13.47
N ASN A 96 5.98 -4.57 -13.49
CA ASN A 96 4.77 -5.16 -12.93
C ASN A 96 4.88 -5.25 -11.41
N TRP A 97 4.57 -4.14 -10.74
CA TRP A 97 4.59 -4.06 -9.28
C TRP A 97 3.51 -4.93 -8.65
N SER A 98 3.85 -5.63 -7.56
CA SER A 98 2.87 -6.38 -6.76
C SER A 98 1.75 -5.49 -6.24
N HIS A 99 2.07 -4.25 -5.89
CA HIS A 99 1.11 -3.22 -5.53
C HIS A 99 1.68 -1.83 -5.86
N PRO A 100 0.87 -0.86 -6.34
CA PRO A 100 1.33 0.51 -6.61
C PRO A 100 2.02 1.19 -5.42
N ALA A 101 1.68 0.81 -4.19
CA ALA A 101 2.31 1.29 -2.97
C ALA A 101 3.83 1.03 -2.94
N VAL A 102 4.29 -0.10 -3.49
CA VAL A 102 5.72 -0.45 -3.57
C VAL A 102 6.47 0.56 -4.45
N TYR A 103 5.89 0.89 -5.62
CA TYR A 103 6.44 1.89 -6.53
C TYR A 103 6.53 3.27 -5.85
N HIS A 104 5.45 3.72 -5.22
CA HIS A 104 5.41 5.03 -4.57
C HIS A 104 6.39 5.12 -3.39
N ALA A 105 6.55 4.04 -2.61
CA ALA A 105 7.52 3.99 -1.52
C ALA A 105 8.95 4.05 -2.05
N GLY A 106 9.25 3.29 -3.11
CA GLY A 106 10.56 3.33 -3.73
C GLY A 106 10.89 4.69 -4.34
N ARG A 107 9.89 5.35 -4.97
CA ARG A 107 10.04 6.71 -5.49
C ARG A 107 10.27 7.74 -4.38
N ALA A 108 9.60 7.60 -3.24
CA ALA A 108 9.77 8.49 -2.08
C ALA A 108 11.16 8.37 -1.45
N CYS A 109 11.77 7.19 -1.49
CA CYS A 109 13.11 6.94 -0.96
C CYS A 109 14.24 7.32 -1.90
N ASP A 110 13.94 7.68 -3.15
CA ASP A 110 14.88 7.74 -4.27
C ASP A 110 15.45 6.36 -4.67
N TRP A 111 15.25 6.00 -5.94
CA TRP A 111 15.75 4.75 -6.51
C TRP A 111 17.28 4.64 -6.46
N PHE A 112 18.00 5.77 -6.58
CA PHE A 112 19.46 5.78 -6.47
C PHE A 112 19.92 5.48 -5.04
N PHE A 113 19.22 6.02 -4.05
CA PHE A 113 19.50 5.75 -2.64
C PHE A 113 19.29 4.27 -2.32
N LEU A 114 18.19 3.67 -2.80
CA LEU A 114 17.90 2.24 -2.60
C LEU A 114 18.90 1.31 -3.31
N ALA A 115 19.45 1.73 -4.46
CA ALA A 115 20.43 0.93 -5.20
C ALA A 115 21.86 1.06 -4.66
N GLY A 116 22.22 2.23 -4.14
CA GLY A 116 23.59 2.55 -3.70
C GLY A 116 23.87 2.33 -2.21
N THR A 117 22.84 2.16 -1.39
CA THR A 117 22.97 2.10 0.07
C THR A 117 22.79 0.67 0.59
N ALA A 118 23.56 0.30 1.61
CA ALA A 118 23.41 -1.00 2.27
C ALA A 118 22.02 -1.15 2.94
N GLU A 119 21.49 -2.37 2.93
CA GLU A 119 20.15 -2.70 3.42
C GLU A 119 19.88 -2.20 4.85
N HIS A 120 20.83 -2.34 5.77
CA HIS A 120 20.65 -1.90 7.16
C HIS A 120 20.33 -0.41 7.32
N THR A 121 20.72 0.42 6.35
CA THR A 121 20.47 1.88 6.34
C THR A 121 19.29 2.23 5.45
N ALA A 122 19.17 1.59 4.28
CA ALA A 122 18.11 1.87 3.32
C ALA A 122 16.74 1.34 3.77
N TYR A 123 16.70 0.14 4.37
CA TYR A 123 15.46 -0.53 4.74
C TYR A 123 14.62 0.25 5.77
N PRO A 124 15.17 0.79 6.87
CA PRO A 124 14.38 1.58 7.82
C PRO A 124 13.73 2.81 7.20
N VAL A 125 14.42 3.47 6.26
CA VAL A 125 13.91 4.62 5.52
C VAL A 125 12.77 4.20 4.59
N PHE A 126 12.99 3.12 3.82
CA PHE A 126 11.95 2.54 2.97
C PHE A 126 10.71 2.11 3.74
N LYS A 127 10.92 1.38 4.84
CA LYS A 127 9.84 0.89 5.68
C LYS A 127 8.94 2.03 6.15
N ARG A 128 9.52 3.14 6.61
CA ARG A 128 8.75 4.31 7.05
C ARG A 128 7.88 4.88 5.92
N HIS A 129 8.46 5.09 4.74
CA HIS A 129 7.70 5.59 3.60
C HIS A 129 6.62 4.60 3.13
N TYR A 130 6.93 3.30 3.15
CA TYR A 130 5.98 2.26 2.78
C TYR A 130 4.81 2.20 3.76
N GLU A 131 5.06 2.27 5.07
CA GLU A 131 4.01 2.31 6.10
C GLU A 131 3.10 3.54 5.94
N ASP A 132 3.67 4.72 5.70
CA ASP A 132 2.90 5.95 5.47
C ASP A 132 1.98 5.83 4.22
N ILE A 133 2.48 5.21 3.14
CA ILE A 133 1.73 4.99 1.91
C ILE A 133 0.66 3.91 2.10
N CYS A 134 0.98 2.81 2.78
CA CYS A 134 0.00 1.80 3.16
C CYS A 134 -1.15 2.42 3.96
N GLN A 135 -0.84 3.31 4.90
CA GLN A 135 -1.88 3.99 5.68
C GLN A 135 -2.82 4.85 4.82
N ARG A 136 -2.28 5.49 3.78
CA ARG A 136 -3.08 6.24 2.80
C ARG A 136 -4.01 5.33 1.99
N VAL A 137 -3.52 4.18 1.53
CA VAL A 137 -4.32 3.17 0.82
C VAL A 137 -5.41 2.61 1.74
N ILE A 138 -5.07 2.34 3.01
CA ILE A 138 -6.01 1.91 4.05
C ILE A 138 -7.14 2.93 4.26
N ASN A 139 -6.82 4.23 4.14
CA ASN A 139 -7.79 5.32 4.24
C ASN A 139 -8.63 5.51 2.95
N GLY A 140 -8.44 4.65 1.94
CA GLY A 140 -9.21 4.66 0.68
C GLY A 140 -8.55 5.44 -0.46
N GLU A 141 -7.28 5.83 -0.32
CA GLU A 141 -6.57 6.49 -1.42
C GLU A 141 -6.23 5.49 -2.54
N THR A 142 -6.62 5.83 -3.78
CA THR A 142 -6.24 5.04 -4.97
C THR A 142 -4.93 5.56 -5.52
N LEU A 143 -3.88 4.73 -5.43
CA LEU A 143 -2.57 5.04 -5.98
C LEU A 143 -2.52 4.68 -7.47
N SER A 144 -2.26 5.66 -8.33
CA SER A 144 -2.01 5.43 -9.75
C SER A 144 -0.53 5.20 -10.02
N LEU A 145 -0.21 4.25 -10.91
CA LEU A 145 1.12 4.12 -11.50
C LEU A 145 1.25 5.11 -12.66
N PRO A 146 2.46 5.61 -12.97
CA PRO A 146 2.68 6.41 -14.18
C PRO A 146 2.26 5.61 -15.42
N ALA A 147 1.58 6.27 -16.35
CA ALA A 147 1.17 5.64 -17.61
C ALA A 147 2.40 5.13 -18.35
N GLN A 148 2.36 3.87 -18.78
CA GLN A 148 3.34 3.33 -19.72
C GLN A 148 3.28 4.18 -20.98
N ILE A 149 4.35 4.92 -21.27
CA ILE A 149 4.51 5.54 -22.58
C ILE A 149 4.79 4.35 -23.50
N ALA A 150 3.75 3.83 -24.15
CA ALA A 150 3.94 2.89 -25.24
C ALA A 150 4.93 3.55 -26.19
N LEU A 151 6.10 2.93 -26.37
CA LEU A 151 7.04 3.37 -27.40
C LEU A 151 6.21 3.49 -28.69
N PRO A 152 6.24 4.63 -29.40
CA PRO A 152 5.58 4.70 -30.68
C PRO A 152 6.12 3.54 -31.51
N GLU A 153 5.22 2.73 -32.08
CA GLU A 153 5.54 1.72 -33.09
C GLU A 153 6.09 2.44 -34.32
N THR A 154 7.30 2.98 -34.20
CA THR A 154 8.06 3.46 -35.34
C THR A 154 8.64 2.21 -35.94
N ILE A 155 7.77 1.39 -36.55
CA ILE A 155 8.17 0.39 -37.51
C ILE A 155 8.75 1.22 -38.66
N SER A 156 10.05 1.51 -38.58
CA SER A 156 10.79 2.00 -39.73
C SER A 156 10.72 0.87 -40.74
N LYS A 157 9.75 0.91 -41.65
CA LYS A 157 9.76 0.05 -42.83
C LYS A 157 11.08 0.36 -43.54
N PRO A 158 12.02 -0.60 -43.65
CA PRO A 158 13.20 -0.37 -44.47
C PRO A 158 12.68 -0.01 -45.87
N LEU A 159 13.20 1.10 -46.41
CA LEU A 159 12.90 1.52 -47.78
C LEU A 159 13.18 0.34 -48.70
N SER A 160 12.33 0.13 -49.71
CA SER A 160 12.65 -0.87 -50.72
C SER A 160 13.98 -0.52 -51.39
N PRO A 161 14.74 -1.49 -51.91
CA PRO A 161 16.04 -1.24 -52.54
C PRO A 161 16.00 -0.16 -53.63
N ASP A 162 14.87 -0.04 -54.34
CA ASP A 162 14.69 0.95 -55.41
C ASP A 162 14.43 2.36 -54.86
N GLU A 163 13.62 2.49 -53.81
CA GLU A 163 13.41 3.76 -53.12
C GLU A 163 14.68 4.25 -52.42
N GLN A 164 15.48 3.33 -51.87
CA GLN A 164 16.77 3.67 -51.27
C GLN A 164 17.75 4.22 -52.32
N ARG A 165 17.79 3.64 -53.52
CA ARG A 165 18.64 4.13 -54.63
C ARG A 165 18.19 5.51 -55.11
N GLN A 166 16.89 5.72 -55.32
CA GLN A 166 16.38 7.03 -55.75
C GLN A 166 16.69 8.12 -54.73
N ARG A 167 16.53 7.82 -53.43
CA ARG A 167 16.79 8.79 -52.36
C ARG A 167 18.29 9.07 -52.20
N MET A 168 19.14 8.05 -52.35
CA MET A 168 20.59 8.23 -52.41
C MET A 168 21.03 9.05 -53.63
N GLN A 169 20.36 8.89 -54.77
CA GLN A 169 20.66 9.65 -55.98
C GLN A 169 20.23 11.12 -55.84
N GLN A 170 19.05 11.37 -55.27
CA GLN A 170 18.61 12.73 -54.91
C GLN A 170 19.56 13.41 -53.91
N LEU A 171 20.02 12.69 -52.88
CA LEU A 171 21.00 13.22 -51.92
C LEU A 171 22.35 13.52 -52.58
N ARG A 172 22.75 12.75 -53.58
CA ARG A 172 23.99 12.97 -54.35
C ARG A 172 23.89 14.17 -55.28
N ASP A 173 22.74 14.33 -55.94
CA ASP A 173 22.45 15.49 -56.77
C ASP A 173 22.35 16.78 -55.94
N GLU A 174 21.80 16.71 -54.71
CA GLU A 174 21.77 17.85 -53.78
C GLU A 174 23.14 18.22 -53.19
N LEU A 175 24.05 17.24 -53.06
CA LEU A 175 25.39 17.44 -52.52
C LEU A 175 26.46 17.67 -53.61
N ASP A 176 26.07 17.63 -54.89
CA ASP A 176 26.93 17.83 -56.08
C ASP A 176 28.09 16.81 -56.16
N ILE A 177 27.82 15.52 -55.89
CA ILE A 177 28.81 14.40 -55.89
C ILE A 177 28.36 13.12 -56.64
#